data_AF-L9W0I3-F1
#
_entry.id   AF-L9W0I3-F1
#
_cell.length_a   1.000
_cell.length_b   1.000
_cell.length_c   1.000
_cell.angle_alpha   90.00
_cell.angle_beta   90.00
_cell.angle_gamma   90.00
#
_symmetry.space_group_name_H-M   'P 1'
#
loop_
_entity.id
_entity.type
_entity.pdbx_description
1 polymer ?
#
loop_
_entity_poly.entity_id
_entity_poly.type
_entity_poly.pdbx_seq_one_letter_code
_entity_poly.pdbx_strand_id
1 'polypeptide(L)' 'MADPAAPKSESDDSDGFDETGLGAGIAIGMAIGVSIGIGTDNLALWLPIGVAIGVALGAGINQ' A
#
# COMPACT_ATOMS: atom_id res chain seq x y z
N MET A 1 -20.50 34.88 -24.23
CA MET A 1 -20.68 33.73 -23.33
C MET A 1 -19.34 33.01 -23.25
N ALA A 2 -18.64 33.08 -22.12
CA ALA A 2 -17.45 32.28 -21.90
C ALA A 2 -17.89 30.84 -21.63
N ASP A 3 -17.30 29.93 -22.38
CA ASP A 3 -17.40 28.49 -22.25
C ASP A 3 -16.93 28.06 -20.84
N PRO A 4 -17.76 27.38 -20.02
CA PRO A 4 -17.37 26.90 -18.70
C PRO A 4 -16.63 25.55 -18.82
N ALA A 5 -15.60 25.48 -19.65
CA ALA A 5 -14.65 24.38 -19.71
C ALA A 5 -13.55 24.60 -18.66
N ALA A 6 -13.82 24.22 -17.42
CA ALA A 6 -12.77 23.82 -16.50
C ALA A 6 -13.25 22.53 -15.82
N PRO A 7 -12.77 21.34 -16.23
CA PRO A 7 -12.96 20.17 -15.40
C PRO A 7 -12.24 20.48 -14.10
N LYS A 8 -12.99 20.55 -13.01
CA LYS A 8 -12.41 20.59 -11.68
C LYS A 8 -11.60 19.30 -11.60
N SER A 9 -10.27 19.44 -11.51
CA SER A 9 -9.40 18.38 -11.09
C SER A 9 -9.87 18.02 -9.69
N GLU A 10 -10.78 17.06 -9.61
CA GLU A 10 -11.14 16.35 -8.40
C GLU A 10 -9.80 15.80 -7.91
N SER A 11 -9.22 16.47 -6.91
CA SER A 11 -8.18 15.84 -6.10
C SER A 11 -8.91 14.67 -5.46
N ASP A 12 -8.66 13.49 -6.03
CA ASP A 12 -9.14 12.21 -5.56
C ASP A 12 -8.46 11.98 -4.22
N ASP A 13 -8.97 12.67 -3.19
CA ASP A 13 -8.68 12.44 -1.79
C ASP A 13 -9.26 11.06 -1.49
N SER A 14 -8.47 10.05 -1.86
CA SER A 14 -8.63 8.70 -1.34
C SER A 14 -8.41 8.83 0.16
N ASP A 15 -9.51 8.99 0.90
CA ASP A 15 -9.62 8.83 2.34
C ASP A 15 -9.16 7.41 2.70
N GLY A 16 -7.84 7.19 2.67
CA GLY A 16 -7.19 6.05 3.30
C GLY A 16 -7.18 6.32 4.80
N PHE A 17 -8.00 5.55 5.52
CA PHE A 17 -8.21 5.42 6.96
C PHE A 17 -7.07 5.94 7.88
N ASP A 18 -6.74 7.24 7.92
CA ASP A 18 -5.67 7.83 8.75
C ASP A 18 -4.51 6.85 9.01
N GLU A 19 -3.93 6.45 7.86
CA GLU A 19 -3.48 5.08 7.57
C GLU A 19 -2.03 5.04 7.09
N THR A 20 -1.35 6.18 7.05
CA THR A 20 -0.06 6.35 6.35
C THR A 20 0.95 5.29 6.79
N GLY A 21 0.95 4.94 8.08
CA GLY A 21 1.78 3.87 8.60
C GLY A 21 1.37 2.48 8.09
N LEU A 22 0.07 2.16 8.12
CA LEU A 22 -0.46 0.87 7.67
C LEU A 22 -0.26 0.67 6.16
N GLY A 23 -0.61 1.67 5.34
CA GLY A 23 -0.43 1.61 3.88
C GLY A 23 1.05 1.50 3.49
N ALA A 24 1.93 2.30 4.12
CA ALA A 24 3.38 2.20 3.89
C ALA A 24 3.94 0.84 4.35
N GLY A 25 3.49 0.34 5.51
CA GLY A 25 3.88 -0.97 6.03
C GLY A 25 3.52 -2.08 5.05
N ILE A 26 2.27 -2.13 4.58
CA ILE A 26 1.81 -3.12 3.60
C ILE A 26 2.61 -3.03 2.30
N ALA A 27 2.88 -1.82 1.79
CA ALA A 27 3.68 -1.64 0.57
C ALA A 27 5.11 -2.20 0.73
N ILE A 28 5.77 -1.94 1.86
CA ILE A 28 7.09 -2.46 2.17
C ILE A 28 7.06 -3.99 2.32
N GLY A 29 6.11 -4.51 3.09
CA GLY A 29 5.93 -5.95 3.31
C GLY A 29 5.66 -6.71 2.01
N MET A 30 4.84 -6.15 1.12
CA MET A 30 4.57 -6.67 -0.22
C MET A 30 5.83 -6.66 -1.10
N ALA A 31 6.58 -5.55 -1.13
CA ALA A 31 7.81 -5.47 -1.93
C ALA A 31 8.81 -6.57 -1.52
N ILE A 32 8.99 -6.79 -0.21
CA ILE A 32 9.88 -7.83 0.32
C ILE A 32 9.33 -9.24 0.06
N GLY A 33 8.06 -9.49 0.39
CA GLY A 33 7.46 -10.81 0.23
C GLY A 33 7.40 -11.27 -1.23
N VAL A 34 7.08 -10.36 -2.15
CA VAL A 34 7.04 -10.66 -3.59
C VAL A 34 8.44 -10.90 -4.14
N SER A 35 9.42 -10.04 -3.81
CA SER A 35 10.79 -10.21 -4.33
C SER A 35 11.45 -11.51 -3.85
N ILE A 36 11.27 -11.88 -2.58
CA ILE A 36 11.75 -13.17 -2.06
C ILE A 36 10.94 -14.35 -2.63
N GLY A 37 9.62 -14.20 -2.72
CA GLY A 37 8.74 -15.25 -3.25
C GLY A 37 9.03 -15.59 -4.72
N ILE A 38 9.33 -14.58 -5.55
CA ILE A 38 9.81 -14.79 -6.93
C ILE A 38 11.20 -15.44 -6.91
N GLY A 39 12.13 -14.93 -6.10
CA GLY A 39 13.50 -15.47 -6.04
C GLY A 39 13.60 -16.91 -5.53
N THR A 40 12.59 -17.37 -4.80
CA THR A 40 12.51 -18.73 -4.24
C THR A 40 11.48 -19.62 -4.93
N ASP A 41 10.81 -19.12 -5.99
CA ASP A 41 9.72 -19.82 -6.68
C ASP A 41 8.59 -20.29 -5.73
N ASN A 42 8.39 -19.58 -4.62
CA ASN A 42 7.50 -19.95 -3.52
C ASN A 42 6.63 -18.77 -3.05
N LEU A 43 5.95 -18.12 -4.00
CA LEU A 43 5.05 -16.99 -3.72
C LEU A 43 3.92 -17.35 -2.76
N ALA A 44 3.37 -18.57 -2.82
CA ALA A 44 2.29 -18.99 -1.93
C ALA A 44 2.65 -18.93 -0.44
N LEU A 45 3.92 -19.17 -0.11
CA LEU A 45 4.43 -19.10 1.26
C LEU A 45 4.86 -17.67 1.63
N TRP A 46 5.53 -16.96 0.73
CA TRP A 46 6.09 -15.64 1.02
C TRP A 46 5.09 -14.49 0.97
N LEU A 47 3.99 -14.62 0.23
CA LEU A 47 2.95 -13.58 0.13
C LEU A 47 2.22 -13.35 1.47
N PRO A 48 1.70 -14.37 2.19
CA PRO A 48 1.11 -14.15 3.52
C PRO A 48 2.14 -13.65 4.54
N ILE A 49 3.40 -14.08 4.43
CA ILE A 49 4.49 -13.57 5.28
C ILE A 49 4.73 -12.09 5.02
N GLY A 50 4.81 -11.67 3.76
CA GLY A 50 4.99 -10.27 3.37
C GLY A 50 3.85 -9.38 3.88
N VAL A 51 2.59 -9.84 3.78
CA VAL A 51 1.43 -9.12 4.33
C VAL A 51 1.52 -9.03 5.86
N ALA A 52 1.82 -10.13 6.55
CA ALA A 52 1.93 -10.14 8.01
C ALA A 52 3.02 -9.18 8.51
N ILE A 53 4.18 -9.15 7.85
CA ILE A 53 5.26 -8.20 8.15
C ILE A 53 4.78 -6.77 7.88
N GLY A 54 4.12 -6.53 6.74
CA GLY A 54 3.67 -5.20 6.38
C GLY A 54 2.61 -4.64 7.33
N VAL A 55 1.67 -5.47 7.78
CA VAL A 55 0.69 -5.10 8.80
C VAL A 55 1.35 -4.88 10.16
N ALA A 56 2.29 -5.75 10.57
CA ALA A 56 3.00 -5.60 11.85
C ALA A 56 3.84 -4.32 11.89
N LEU A 57 4.55 -4.00 10.80
CA LEU A 57 5.26 -2.74 10.65
C LEU A 57 4.27 -1.59 10.70
N GLY A 58 3.26 -1.61 9.84
CA GLY A 58 2.29 -0.53 9.71
C GLY A 58 1.50 -0.21 10.98
N ALA A 59 1.17 -1.24 11.77
CA ALA A 59 0.55 -1.09 13.08
C ALA A 59 1.55 -0.57 14.15
N GLY A 60 2.83 -0.93 14.04
CA GLY A 60 3.87 -0.52 14.98
C GLY A 60 4.34 0.93 14.81
N ILE A 61 4.27 1.50 13.60
CA ILE A 61 4.64 2.91 13.34
C ILE A 61 3.56 3.91 13.77
N ASN A 62 2.35 3.45 14.08
CA ASN A 62 1.24 4.31 14.51
C ASN A 62 1.04 4.32 16.04
N GLN A 63 2.06 3.93 16.81
CA GLN A 63 2.09 3.92 18.27
C GLN A 63 2.90 5.13 18.79
#